data_AF-A0A7X7TJU7-F1
#
_entry.id   AF-A0A7X7TJU7-F1
#
_cell.length_a   1.000
_cell.length_b   1.000
_cell.length_c   1.000
_cell.angle_alpha   90.00
_cell.angle_beta   90.00
_cell.angle_gamma   90.00
#
_symmetry.space_group_name_H-M   'P 1'
#
loop_
_entity.id
_entity.type
_entity.pdbx_description
1 polymer ?
#
loop_
_entity_poly.entity_id
_entity_poly.type
_entity_poly.pdbx_seq_one_letter_code
_entity_poly.pdbx_strand_id
1 'polypeptide(L)'
;MEKITSALEGAEREITDQGKTKVTVNIYGEEYIIRGHAEPAVIEKIAAYVDRKMRLVGQKNPQLPLSKVAVWAALNIAEDLVKLHEDYDNLSKQLDEVKKLSSKDE
;
A
#
# COMPACT_ATOMS: atom_id res chain seq x y z
N MET A 1 -16.32 -38.96 9.79
CA MET A 1 -14.96 -38.37 9.92
C MET A 1 -14.93 -37.05 9.17
N GLU A 2 -15.84 -36.13 9.51
CA GLU A 2 -16.15 -34.92 8.71
C GLU A 2 -16.04 -33.66 9.60
N LYS A 3 -15.01 -33.63 10.46
CA LYS A 3 -14.81 -32.56 11.46
C LYS A 3 -13.38 -32.01 11.53
N ILE A 4 -12.53 -32.27 10.51
CA ILE A 4 -11.13 -31.82 10.55
C ILE A 4 -10.82 -30.69 9.53
N THR A 5 -11.75 -30.35 8.64
CA THR A 5 -11.50 -29.32 7.61
C THR A 5 -12.35 -28.06 7.84
N SER A 6 -12.29 -27.46 9.04
CA SER A 6 -13.09 -26.24 9.34
C SER A 6 -12.31 -25.09 10.00
N ALA A 7 -10.98 -25.02 9.86
CA ALA A 7 -10.19 -24.04 10.60
C ALA A 7 -9.19 -23.18 9.79
N LEU A 8 -9.21 -23.20 8.46
CA LEU A 8 -8.28 -22.40 7.64
C LEU A 8 -8.93 -21.77 6.39
N GLU A 9 -10.19 -21.37 6.47
CA GLU A 9 -10.92 -20.64 5.41
C GLU A 9 -11.25 -19.20 5.84
N GLY A 10 -10.27 -18.49 6.40
CA GLY A 10 -10.41 -17.10 6.84
C GLY A 10 -10.03 -16.09 5.76
N ALA A 11 -10.73 -16.07 4.62
CA ALA A 11 -10.84 -14.93 3.71
C ALA A 11 -11.93 -15.24 2.67
N GLU A 12 -13.20 -15.08 3.06
CA GLU A 12 -14.33 -15.17 2.15
C GLU A 12 -14.15 -14.16 1.00
N ARG A 13 -13.88 -14.67 -0.20
CA ARG A 13 -13.78 -13.88 -1.43
C ARG A 13 -15.18 -13.61 -1.96
N GLU A 14 -15.66 -12.38 -1.78
CA GLU A 14 -16.92 -11.94 -2.36
C GLU A 14 -16.63 -11.02 -3.58
N ILE A 15 -16.64 -11.59 -4.79
CA ILE A 15 -16.64 -10.80 -6.02
C ILE A 15 -18.05 -10.26 -6.20
N THR A 16 -18.23 -8.94 -6.12
CA THR A 16 -19.57 -8.33 -6.31
C THR A 16 -19.84 -8.05 -7.79
N ASP A 17 -21.13 -8.12 -8.16
CA ASP A 17 -21.78 -8.05 -9.49
C ASP A 17 -21.37 -6.87 -10.41
N GLN A 18 -20.49 -5.96 -9.97
CA GLN A 18 -20.05 -4.78 -10.75
C GLN A 18 -18.54 -4.69 -10.99
N GLY A 19 -17.82 -5.81 -11.00
CA GLY A 19 -16.36 -5.82 -11.24
C GLY A 19 -15.57 -5.05 -10.17
N LYS A 20 -16.15 -4.94 -8.97
CA LYS A 20 -15.54 -4.35 -7.79
C LYS A 20 -15.29 -5.44 -6.76
N THR A 21 -14.05 -5.54 -6.33
CA THR A 21 -13.62 -6.38 -5.24
C THR A 21 -13.98 -5.71 -3.92
N LYS A 22 -14.55 -6.47 -2.99
CA LYS A 22 -14.78 -6.08 -1.60
C LYS A 22 -13.79 -6.85 -0.73
N VAL A 23 -13.00 -6.13 0.06
CA VAL A 23 -11.98 -6.70 0.93
C VAL A 23 -12.10 -6.08 2.32
N THR A 24 -12.14 -6.92 3.34
CA THR A 24 -12.07 -6.48 4.73
C THR A 24 -10.61 -6.51 5.18
N VAL A 25 -10.12 -5.41 5.76
CA VAL A 25 -8.74 -5.27 6.24
C VAL A 25 -8.72 -4.67 7.63
N ASN A 26 -7.67 -4.95 8.41
CA ASN A 26 -7.44 -4.30 9.71
C ASN A 26 -6.31 -3.27 9.56
N ILE A 27 -6.57 -2.01 9.95
CA ILE A 27 -5.59 -0.93 9.93
C ILE A 27 -5.59 -0.27 11.30
N TYR A 28 -4.45 -0.33 11.98
CA TYR A 28 -4.24 0.26 13.30
C TYR A 28 -5.26 -0.23 14.36
N GLY A 29 -5.67 -1.49 14.28
CA GLY A 29 -6.63 -2.12 15.20
C GLY A 29 -8.09 -1.95 14.79
N GLU A 30 -8.39 -1.09 13.81
CA GLU A 30 -9.74 -0.86 13.30
C GLU A 30 -10.00 -1.66 12.02
N GLU A 31 -11.21 -2.20 11.87
CA GLU A 31 -11.61 -2.94 10.68
C GLU A 31 -12.22 -2.01 9.62
N TYR A 32 -11.77 -2.15 8.38
CA TYR A 32 -12.24 -1.38 7.23
C TYR A 32 -12.68 -2.30 6.09
N ILE A 33 -13.83 -1.99 5.50
CA ILE A 33 -14.31 -2.64 4.29
C ILE A 33 -13.97 -1.76 3.08
N ILE A 34 -12.98 -2.18 2.30
CA ILE A 34 -12.52 -1.50 1.09
C ILE A 34 -13.20 -2.08 -0.13
N ARG A 35 -13.74 -1.21 -0.99
CA ARG A 35 -14.30 -1.57 -2.30
C ARG A 35 -13.46 -0.94 -3.39
N GLY A 36 -12.93 -1.74 -4.31
CA GLY A 36 -12.03 -1.26 -5.36
C GLY A 36 -12.00 -2.13 -6.60
N HIS A 37 -11.30 -1.69 -7.64
CA HIS A 37 -11.06 -2.45 -8.87
C HIS A 37 -9.74 -3.24 -8.84
N ALA A 38 -8.90 -3.00 -7.84
CA ALA A 38 -7.67 -3.74 -7.65
C ALA A 38 -7.95 -5.14 -7.10
N GLU A 39 -7.07 -6.08 -7.43
CA GLU A 39 -7.13 -7.43 -6.88
C GLU A 39 -7.05 -7.43 -5.34
N PRO A 40 -7.71 -8.38 -4.65
CA PRO A 40 -7.71 -8.44 -3.20
C PRO A 40 -6.32 -8.35 -2.56
N ALA A 41 -5.36 -9.11 -3.11
CA ALA A 41 -3.99 -9.15 -2.62
C ALA A 41 -3.29 -7.78 -2.71
N VAL A 42 -3.61 -6.97 -3.71
CA VAL A 42 -3.08 -5.60 -3.84
C VAL A 42 -3.67 -4.71 -2.75
N ILE A 43 -4.98 -4.80 -2.50
CA ILE A 43 -5.67 -4.04 -1.45
C ILE A 43 -5.11 -4.41 -0.07
N GLU A 44 -4.94 -5.71 0.21
CA GLU A 44 -4.34 -6.20 1.45
C GLU A 44 -2.91 -5.68 1.64
N LYS A 45 -2.09 -5.70 0.58
CA LYS A 45 -0.72 -5.16 0.61
C LYS A 45 -0.70 -3.67 0.91
N ILE A 46 -1.61 -2.89 0.31
CA ILE A 46 -1.75 -1.45 0.59
C ILE A 46 -2.17 -1.23 2.05
N ALA A 47 -3.16 -1.98 2.54
CA ALA A 47 -3.61 -1.88 3.93
C ALA A 47 -2.51 -2.20 4.94
N ALA A 48 -1.75 -3.27 4.70
CA ALA A 48 -0.59 -3.63 5.53
C ALA A 48 0.49 -2.54 5.54
N TYR A 49 0.71 -1.86 4.41
CA TYR A 49 1.64 -0.75 4.33
C TYR A 49 1.18 0.46 5.16
N VAL A 50 -0.10 0.82 5.06
CA VAL A 50 -0.70 1.90 5.84
C VAL A 50 -0.65 1.58 7.34
N ASP A 51 -1.03 0.36 7.75
CA ASP A 51 -0.97 -0.10 9.14
C ASP A 51 0.44 0.06 9.71
N ARG A 52 1.46 -0.40 8.98
CA ARG A 52 2.86 -0.26 9.39
C ARG A 52 3.25 1.21 9.60
N LYS A 53 2.88 2.10 8.68
CA LYS A 53 3.19 3.54 8.78
C LYS A 53 2.47 4.18 9.96
N MET A 54 1.20 3.85 10.20
CA MET A 54 0.46 4.33 11.37
C MET A 54 1.07 3.83 12.68
N ARG A 55 1.45 2.54 12.78
CA ARG A 55 2.12 1.98 13.96
C ARG A 55 3.45 2.67 14.26
N LEU A 56 4.26 2.97 13.24
CA LEU A 56 5.51 3.71 13.44
C LEU A 56 5.29 5.12 13.98
N VAL A 57 4.26 5.82 13.51
CA VAL A 57 3.90 7.15 14.01
C VAL A 57 3.38 7.07 15.45
N GLY A 58 2.48 6.13 15.73
CA GLY A 58 1.88 5.93 17.04
C GLY A 58 2.89 5.52 18.12
N GLN A 59 3.85 4.64 17.78
CA GLN A 59 4.92 4.25 18.69
C GLN A 59 5.80 5.43 19.10
N LYS A 60 6.09 6.35 18.17
CA LYS A 60 6.87 7.56 18.44
C LYS A 60 6.09 8.62 19.21
N ASN A 61 4.75 8.62 19.10
CA ASN A 61 3.88 9.65 19.68
C ASN A 61 2.65 9.03 20.35
N PRO A 62 2.78 8.37 21.52
CA PRO A 62 1.69 7.60 22.13
C PRO A 62 0.44 8.41 22.50
N GLN A 63 0.60 9.70 22.79
CA GLN A 63 -0.49 10.60 23.18
C GLN A 63 -1.19 11.27 21.99
N LEU A 64 -0.76 10.99 20.76
CA LEU A 64 -1.28 11.64 19.59
C LEU A 64 -2.66 11.04 19.22
N PRO A 65 -3.69 11.87 18.98
CA PRO A 65 -5.00 11.37 18.58
C PRO A 65 -4.93 10.52 17.29
N LEU A 66 -5.77 9.49 17.19
CA LEU A 66 -5.79 8.58 16.03
C LEU A 66 -5.89 9.31 14.69
N SER A 67 -6.73 10.34 14.60
CA SER A 67 -6.88 11.15 13.39
C SER A 67 -5.58 11.85 12.99
N LYS A 68 -4.81 12.34 13.97
CA LYS A 68 -3.50 12.94 13.73
C LYS A 68 -2.47 11.87 13.35
N VAL A 69 -2.49 10.68 13.96
CA VAL A 69 -1.65 9.55 13.55
C VAL A 69 -1.90 9.18 12.08
N ALA A 70 -3.16 9.11 11.66
CA ALA A 70 -3.53 8.83 10.27
C ALA A 70 -3.02 9.92 9.30
N VAL A 71 -3.20 11.20 9.64
CA VAL A 71 -2.68 12.32 8.83
C VAL A 71 -1.15 12.28 8.72
N TRP A 72 -0.45 12.02 9.82
CA TRP A 72 1.02 11.87 9.81
C TRP A 72 1.48 10.66 9.00
N ALA A 73 0.76 9.54 9.06
CA ALA A 73 1.04 8.39 8.20
C ALA A 73 0.85 8.73 6.72
N ALA A 74 -0.22 9.46 6.38
CA ALA A 74 -0.46 9.93 5.01
C ALA A 74 0.66 10.87 4.52
N LEU A 75 1.13 11.80 5.35
CA LEU A 75 2.27 12.68 5.02
C LEU A 75 3.54 11.88 4.74
N ASN A 76 3.87 10.90 5.59
CA ASN A 76 5.03 10.03 5.39
C ASN A 76 4.92 9.23 4.08
N ILE A 77 3.74 8.73 3.75
CA ILE A 77 3.51 7.98 2.50
C ILE A 77 3.64 8.90 1.28
N ALA A 78 3.10 10.11 1.36
CA ALA A 78 3.24 11.10 0.30
C ALA A 78 4.71 11.50 0.08
N GLU A 79 5.49 11.65 1.15
CA GLU A 79 6.93 11.89 1.05
C GLU A 79 7.67 10.75 0.35
N ASP A 80 7.34 9.48 0.66
CA ASP A 80 7.93 8.33 -0.04
C ASP A 80 7.62 8.37 -1.55
N LEU A 81 6.40 8.77 -1.92
CA LEU A 81 5.97 8.87 -3.32
C LEU A 81 6.71 10.00 -4.05
N VAL A 82 6.86 11.16 -3.41
CA VAL A 82 7.62 12.29 -3.98
C VAL A 82 9.07 11.90 -4.23
N LYS A 83 9.73 11.28 -3.25
CA LYS A 83 11.11 10.79 -3.41
C LYS A 83 11.24 9.77 -4.53
N LEU A 84 10.30 8.83 -4.62
CA LEU A 84 10.30 7.83 -5.69
C LEU A 84 10.13 8.46 -7.08
N HIS A 85 9.33 9.53 -7.19
CA HIS A 85 9.17 10.27 -8.44
C HIS A 85 10.45 11.03 -8.82
N GLU A 86 11.09 11.69 -7.86
CA GLU A 86 12.37 12.38 -8.07
C GLU A 86 13.48 11.40 -8.51
N ASP A 87 13.55 10.23 -7.87
CA ASP A 87 14.51 9.17 -8.22
C ASP A 87 14.26 8.63 -9.63
N TYR A 88 12.98 8.43 -10.01
CA TYR A 88 12.60 8.01 -11.34
C TYR A 88 13.00 9.04 -12.41
N ASP A 89 12.72 10.33 -12.17
CA ASP A 89 13.06 11.39 -13.10
C ASP A 89 14.58 11.54 -13.27
N ASN A 90 15.34 11.38 -12.19
CA ASN A 90 16.81 11.40 -12.25
C ASN A 90 17.35 10.21 -13.06
N LEU A 91 16.82 9.00 -12.82
CA LEU A 91 17.22 7.81 -13.56
C LEU A 91 16.88 7.93 -15.06
N SER A 92 15.72 8.50 -15.39
CA SER A 92 15.30 8.76 -16.77
C SER A 92 16.28 9.71 -17.48
N LYS A 93 16.69 10.80 -16.81
CA LYS A 93 17.70 11.73 -17.35
C LYS A 93 19.04 11.06 -17.60
N GLN A 94 19.52 10.24 -16.66
CA GLN A 94 20.77 9.50 -16.82
C GLN A 94 20.71 8.54 -18.01
N LEU A 95 19.58 7.85 -18.22
CA LEU A 95 19.39 7.00 -19.40
C LEU A 95 19.42 7.79 -20.71
N ASP A 96 18.82 8.97 -20.74
CA ASP A 96 18.85 9.85 -21.92
C ASP A 96 20.25 10.39 -22.22
N GLU A 97 21.04 10.71 -21.18
CA GLU A 97 22.44 11.08 -21.34
C GLU A 97 23.26 9.93 -21.91
N VAL A 98 23.16 8.73 -21.33
CA VAL A 98 23.88 7.53 -21.82
C VAL A 98 23.55 7.25 -23.28
N LYS A 99 22.28 7.33 -23.69
CA LYS A 99 21.87 7.15 -25.09
C LYS A 99 22.48 8.18 -26.04
N LYS A 100 22.59 9.45 -25.63
CA LYS A 100 23.20 10.51 -26.44
C LYS A 100 24.71 10.34 -26.59
N LEU A 101 25.38 9.79 -25.58
CA LEU A 101 26.80 9.46 -25.69
C LEU A 101 27.01 8.25 -26.62
N SER A 102 26.21 7.19 -26.51
CA SER A 102 26.35 6.02 -27.38
C SER A 102 26.05 6.30 -28.86
N SER A 103 25.21 7.28 -29.16
CA SER A 103 24.90 7.68 -30.55
C SER A 103 25.92 8.65 -31.18
N LYS A 104 26.95 9.05 -30.44
CA LYS A 104 28.03 9.92 -30.95
C LYS A 104 29.28 9.15 -31.39
N ASP A 105 29.35 7.87 -31.05
CA ASP A 105 30.48 6.98 -31.36
C ASP A 105 30.24 6.11 -32.61
N GLU A 106 29.09 6.26 -33.29
CA GLU A 106 28.77 5.72 -34.64
C GLU A 106 28.75 6.85 -35.68
#